data_AF-A0A8J3MUZ9-F1
#
_entry.id   AF-A0A8J3MUZ9-F1
#
_cell.length_a   1.000
_cell.length_b   1.000
_cell.length_c   1.000
_cell.angle_alpha   90.00
_cell.angle_beta   90.00
_cell.angle_gamma   90.00
#
_symmetry.space_group_name_H-M   'P 1'
#
loop_
_entity.id
_entity.type
_entity.pdbx_description
1 polymer ?
#
loop_
_entity_poly.entity_id
_entity_poly.type
_entity_poly.pdbx_seq_one_letter_code
_entity_poly.pdbx_strand_id
1 'polypeptide(L)'
;MLDHLLIWLGAYYWQAITTGQVSCRFCEGGARASICGPQDIPSQYTIRNVKESYGVMIVCSSCHRTETNTLSHCLFDLPQVQHFWHKHSRMRWYPVREVDYQGQPALLGRFQSVIDKAGIDVICQRETLEILQIQENQLNAQKPER
;
A
#
# COMPACT_ATOMS: atom_id res chain seq x y z
N MET A 1 9.68 17.06 -9.19
CA MET A 1 8.46 16.83 -10.00
C MET A 1 7.77 15.53 -9.60
N LEU A 2 8.52 14.42 -9.44
CA LEU A 2 7.97 13.15 -8.96
C LEU A 2 7.42 13.22 -7.52
N ASP A 3 8.13 13.89 -6.61
CA ASP A 3 7.75 13.96 -5.19
C ASP A 3 6.37 14.60 -4.96
N HIS A 4 6.04 15.67 -5.70
CA HIS A 4 4.72 16.30 -5.61
C HIS A 4 3.59 15.39 -6.09
N LEU A 5 3.86 14.58 -7.13
CA LEU A 5 2.88 13.61 -7.62
C LEU A 5 2.65 12.50 -6.57
N LEU A 6 3.72 11.99 -5.95
CA LEU A 6 3.63 10.96 -4.91
C LEU A 6 2.90 11.49 -3.65
N ILE A 7 3.17 12.73 -3.25
CA ILE A 7 2.46 13.37 -2.14
C ILE A 7 0.97 13.50 -2.46
N TRP A 8 0.62 13.94 -3.68
CA TRP A 8 -0.77 14.09 -4.08
C TRP A 8 -1.50 12.73 -4.18
N LEU A 9 -0.87 11.72 -4.80
CA LEU A 9 -1.41 10.36 -4.89
C LEU A 9 -1.59 9.75 -3.50
N GLY A 10 -0.59 9.90 -2.62
CA GLY A 10 -0.66 9.47 -1.24
C GLY A 10 -1.83 10.10 -0.52
N ALA A 11 -1.97 11.43 -0.57
CA ALA A 11 -3.09 12.13 0.05
C ALA A 11 -4.45 11.65 -0.48
N TYR A 12 -4.57 11.46 -1.80
CA TYR A 12 -5.78 10.98 -2.44
C TYR A 12 -6.18 9.57 -1.99
N TYR A 13 -5.26 8.60 -2.06
CA TYR A 13 -5.57 7.22 -1.68
C TYR A 13 -5.72 7.03 -0.17
N TRP A 14 -4.93 7.73 0.65
CA TRP A 14 -5.11 7.66 2.09
C TRP A 14 -6.40 8.32 2.56
N GLN A 15 -6.85 9.42 1.92
CA GLN A 15 -8.18 9.94 2.14
C GLN A 15 -9.26 8.90 1.77
N ALA A 16 -9.13 8.23 0.63
CA ALA A 16 -10.05 7.19 0.19
C ALA A 16 -10.11 6.03 1.19
N ILE A 17 -8.97 5.57 1.69
CA ILE A 17 -8.85 4.50 2.69
C ILE A 17 -9.52 4.91 4.00
N THR A 18 -9.18 6.10 4.53
CA THR A 18 -9.66 6.53 5.85
C THR A 18 -11.15 6.87 5.87
N THR A 19 -11.67 7.46 4.79
CA THR A 19 -13.04 8.00 4.78
C THR A 19 -14.03 7.15 3.98
N GLY A 20 -13.54 6.23 3.16
CA GLY A 20 -14.36 5.50 2.19
C GLY A 20 -14.89 6.37 1.04
N GLN A 21 -14.47 7.63 0.93
CA GLN A 21 -15.00 8.59 -0.05
C GLN A 21 -13.91 9.53 -0.59
N VAL A 22 -13.95 9.81 -1.89
CA VAL A 22 -13.11 10.83 -2.54
C VAL A 22 -13.83 11.47 -3.72
N SER A 23 -13.34 12.62 -4.18
CA SER A 23 -13.74 13.19 -5.47
C SER A 23 -13.07 12.43 -6.61
N CYS A 24 -13.83 12.04 -7.63
CA CYS A 24 -13.30 11.40 -8.82
C CYS A 24 -12.33 12.33 -9.54
N ARG A 25 -11.08 11.91 -9.75
CA ARG A 25 -10.08 12.74 -10.45
C ARG A 25 -10.35 12.99 -11.93
N PHE A 26 -11.40 12.41 -12.51
CA PHE A 26 -11.77 12.58 -13.92
C PHE A 26 -12.98 13.50 -14.15
N CYS A 27 -13.98 13.47 -13.25
CA CYS A 27 -15.21 14.24 -13.41
C CYS A 27 -15.62 15.01 -12.15
N GLU A 28 -14.79 14.98 -11.11
CA GLU A 28 -14.97 15.67 -9.82
C GLU A 28 -16.18 15.22 -8.99
N GLY A 29 -17.06 14.38 -9.55
CA GLY A 29 -18.18 13.76 -8.85
C GLY A 29 -17.74 12.83 -7.72
N GLY A 30 -18.65 12.53 -6.79
CA GLY A 30 -18.37 11.65 -5.66
C GLY A 30 -18.01 10.22 -6.08
N ALA A 31 -17.02 9.64 -5.41
CA ALA A 31 -16.62 8.26 -5.58
C ALA A 31 -16.55 7.55 -4.22
N ARG A 32 -16.93 6.26 -4.22
CA ARG A 32 -16.85 5.39 -3.05
C ARG A 32 -15.59 4.55 -3.12
N ALA A 33 -14.88 4.47 -2.02
CA ALA A 33 -13.71 3.63 -1.86
C ALA A 33 -14.05 2.43 -0.99
N SER A 34 -13.46 1.28 -1.34
CA SER A 34 -13.57 0.03 -0.61
C SER A 34 -12.21 -0.63 -0.53
N ILE A 35 -11.85 -1.15 0.65
CA ILE A 35 -10.68 -2.00 0.79
C ILE A 35 -10.98 -3.33 0.07
N CYS A 36 -10.04 -3.78 -0.75
CA CYS A 36 -10.16 -5.03 -1.49
C CYS A 36 -9.01 -5.97 -1.13
N GLY A 37 -9.35 -7.23 -0.83
CA GLY A 37 -8.39 -8.32 -0.73
C GLY A 37 -8.12 -8.99 -2.08
N PRO A 38 -7.22 -9.98 -2.10
CA PRO A 38 -6.86 -10.73 -3.30
C PRO A 38 -8.05 -11.32 -4.09
N GLN A 39 -9.13 -11.69 -3.39
CA GLN A 39 -10.31 -12.30 -4.00
C GLN A 39 -11.33 -11.29 -4.52
N ASP A 40 -11.23 -10.03 -4.11
CA ASP A 40 -12.20 -8.98 -4.44
C ASP A 40 -11.87 -8.26 -5.74
N ILE A 41 -10.65 -8.44 -6.27
CA ILE A 41 -10.18 -7.76 -7.49
C ILE A 41 -10.63 -8.57 -8.72
N PRO A 42 -11.49 -8.00 -9.58
CA PRO A 42 -11.94 -8.69 -10.79
C PRO A 42 -10.76 -9.06 -11.70
N SER A 43 -10.82 -10.23 -12.32
CA SER A 43 -9.73 -10.78 -13.13
C SER A 43 -9.29 -9.86 -14.28
N GLN A 44 -10.19 -9.05 -14.85
CA GLN A 44 -9.86 -8.06 -15.88
C GLN A 44 -8.96 -6.91 -15.39
N TYR A 45 -8.91 -6.66 -14.07
CA TYR A 45 -8.03 -5.68 -13.44
C TYR A 45 -6.78 -6.33 -12.82
N THR A 46 -6.63 -7.65 -12.95
CA THR A 46 -5.44 -8.36 -12.46
C THR A 46 -4.28 -8.18 -13.43
N ILE A 47 -3.46 -7.14 -13.20
CA ILE A 47 -2.10 -7.11 -13.73
C ILE A 47 -1.34 -8.30 -13.10
N ARG A 48 -0.41 -8.94 -13.83
CA ARG A 48 0.26 -10.22 -13.49
C ARG A 48 0.83 -10.37 -12.07
N ASN A 49 0.91 -9.31 -11.26
CA ASN A 49 1.41 -9.30 -9.88
C ASN A 49 0.39 -8.80 -8.83
N VAL A 50 -0.88 -8.56 -9.21
CA VAL A 50 -1.92 -7.98 -8.34
C VAL A 50 -2.86 -9.05 -7.76
N LYS A 51 -2.82 -10.29 -8.28
CA LYS A 51 -3.70 -11.40 -7.83
C LYS A 51 -3.59 -11.76 -6.35
N GLU A 52 -2.53 -11.33 -5.68
CA GLU A 52 -2.26 -11.60 -4.26
C GLU A 52 -2.19 -10.30 -3.44
N SER A 53 -2.61 -9.17 -4.01
CA SER A 53 -2.44 -7.87 -3.39
C SER A 53 -3.73 -7.38 -2.75
N TYR A 54 -3.64 -7.04 -1.46
CA TYR A 54 -4.56 -6.13 -0.81
C TYR A 54 -4.46 -4.74 -1.45
N GLY A 55 -5.48 -3.90 -1.29
CA GLY A 55 -5.47 -2.55 -1.85
C GLY A 55 -6.77 -1.79 -1.61
N VAL A 56 -6.95 -0.74 -2.41
CA VAL A 56 -8.16 0.07 -2.43
C VAL A 56 -8.74 0.10 -3.83
N MET A 57 -10.06 -0.05 -3.93
CA MET A 57 -10.84 0.14 -5.15
C MET A 57 -11.74 1.36 -4.98
N ILE A 58 -11.76 2.25 -5.97
CA ILE A 58 -12.54 3.49 -5.98
C ILE A 58 -13.48 3.43 -7.18
N VAL A 59 -14.77 3.63 -6.95
CA VAL A 59 -15.81 3.61 -7.99
C VAL A 59 -16.58 4.92 -7.98
N CYS A 60 -16.54 5.66 -9.09
CA CYS A 60 -17.28 6.90 -9.24
C CYS A 60 -18.75 6.62 -9.60
N SER A 61 -19.70 7.22 -8.88
CA SER A 61 -21.12 7.08 -9.18
C SER A 61 -21.56 7.89 -10.41
N SER A 62 -20.83 8.94 -10.76
CA SER A 62 -21.17 9.84 -11.87
C SER A 62 -20.63 9.38 -13.22
N CYS A 63 -19.34 9.03 -13.32
CA CYS A 63 -18.73 8.62 -14.59
C CYS A 63 -18.45 7.11 -14.69
N HIS A 64 -18.81 6.33 -13.67
CA HIS A 64 -18.66 4.87 -13.61
C HIS A 64 -17.23 4.35 -13.80
N ARG A 65 -16.22 5.22 -13.70
CA ARG A 65 -14.82 4.79 -13.73
C ARG A 65 -14.47 4.09 -12.42
N THR A 66 -13.71 3.02 -12.56
CA THR A 66 -13.12 2.28 -11.46
C THR A 66 -11.62 2.50 -11.47
N GLU A 67 -11.07 2.81 -10.30
CA GLU A 67 -9.63 2.85 -10.07
C GLU A 67 -9.28 1.85 -8.99
N THR A 68 -8.11 1.23 -9.11
CA THR A 68 -7.56 0.36 -8.09
C THR A 68 -6.14 0.80 -7.78
N ASN A 69 -5.74 0.67 -6.53
CA ASN A 69 -4.36 0.80 -6.13
C ASN A 69 -3.96 -0.31 -5.17
N THR A 70 -2.74 -0.83 -5.34
CA THR A 70 -2.24 -1.92 -4.49
C THR A 70 -1.75 -1.38 -3.16
N LEU A 71 -1.80 -2.21 -2.12
CA LEU A 71 -1.27 -1.89 -0.81
C LEU A 71 0.21 -1.47 -0.90
N SER A 72 1.01 -2.17 -1.73
CA SER A 72 2.41 -1.80 -1.95
C SER A 72 2.61 -0.36 -2.43
N HIS A 73 1.73 0.14 -3.30
CA HIS A 73 1.80 1.52 -3.77
C HIS A 73 1.31 2.49 -2.69
N CYS A 74 0.19 2.21 -2.04
CA CYS A 74 -0.32 3.05 -0.94
C CYS A 74 0.71 3.18 0.20
N LEU A 75 1.43 2.10 0.53
CA LEU A 75 2.49 2.12 1.52
C LEU A 75 3.74 2.86 1.04
N PHE A 76 4.08 2.75 -0.25
CA PHE A 76 5.19 3.50 -0.85
C PHE A 76 4.96 5.02 -0.77
N ASP A 77 3.70 5.45 -0.85
CA ASP A 77 3.33 6.86 -0.75
C ASP A 77 3.44 7.45 0.68
N LEU A 78 3.72 6.62 1.69
CA LEU A 78 3.92 7.09 3.07
C LEU A 78 5.21 7.91 3.18
N PRO A 79 5.21 9.06 3.88
CA PRO A 79 6.40 9.90 4.05
C PRO A 79 7.61 9.16 4.61
N GLN A 80 7.40 8.23 5.55
CA GLN A 80 8.45 7.41 6.15
C GLN A 80 9.08 6.45 5.14
N VAL A 81 8.27 5.86 4.26
CA VAL A 81 8.76 4.95 3.21
C VAL A 81 9.45 5.73 2.10
N GLN A 82 8.95 6.92 1.75
CA GLN A 82 9.65 7.83 0.83
C GLN A 82 10.99 8.29 1.40
N HIS A 83 11.05 8.65 2.69
CA HIS A 83 12.29 9.01 3.36
C HIS A 83 13.30 7.86 3.31
N PHE A 84 12.83 6.64 3.63
CA PHE A 84 13.63 5.42 3.52
C PHE A 84 14.13 5.20 2.07
N TRP A 85 13.29 5.42 1.06
CA TRP A 85 13.68 5.33 -0.35
C TRP A 85 14.75 6.35 -0.76
N HIS A 86 14.62 7.61 -0.33
CA HIS A 86 15.62 8.63 -0.62
C HIS A 86 16.98 8.30 0.01
N LYS A 87 16.98 7.67 1.19
CA LYS A 87 18.19 7.16 1.85
C LYS A 87 18.76 5.90 1.17
N HIS A 88 17.89 5.04 0.65
CA HIS A 88 18.21 3.75 0.04
C HIS A 88 17.70 3.67 -1.41
N SER A 89 18.45 4.27 -2.34
CA SER A 89 18.04 4.51 -3.74
C SER A 89 17.55 3.29 -4.52
N ARG A 90 17.85 2.06 -4.07
CA ARG A 90 17.36 0.81 -4.67
C ARG A 90 16.69 -0.05 -3.62
N MET A 91 15.38 -0.22 -3.76
CA MET A 91 14.58 -1.04 -2.84
C MET A 91 13.89 -2.20 -3.55
N ARG A 92 13.57 -3.23 -2.77
CA ARG A 92 12.72 -4.35 -3.16
C ARG A 92 11.50 -4.40 -2.24
N TRP A 93 10.32 -4.54 -2.84
CA TRP A 93 9.09 -4.89 -2.16
C TRP A 93 9.01 -6.41 -1.94
N TYR A 94 8.54 -6.82 -0.76
CA TYR A 94 8.25 -8.22 -0.44
C TYR A 94 6.75 -8.49 -0.45
N PRO A 95 6.31 -9.71 -0.80
CA PRO A 95 4.89 -10.08 -0.72
C PRO A 95 4.30 -9.76 0.65
N VAL A 96 3.07 -9.23 0.65
CA VAL A 96 2.32 -8.92 1.88
C VAL A 96 2.16 -10.20 2.68
N ARG A 97 2.36 -10.11 4.00
CA ARG A 97 2.06 -11.22 4.91
C ARG A 97 0.92 -10.86 5.83
N GLU A 98 -0.02 -11.77 6.00
CA GLU A 98 -0.98 -11.69 7.10
C GLU A 98 -0.28 -12.04 8.41
N VAL A 99 -0.53 -11.23 9.44
CA VAL A 99 0.05 -11.38 10.78
C VAL A 99 -1.02 -11.08 11.82
N ASP A 100 -0.87 -11.64 13.02
CA ASP A 100 -1.55 -11.12 14.20
C ASP A 100 -0.69 -10.00 14.80
N TYR A 101 -1.28 -8.83 15.03
CA TYR A 101 -0.60 -7.73 15.69
C TYR A 101 -1.44 -7.26 16.87
N GLN A 102 -0.98 -7.56 18.09
CA GLN A 102 -1.70 -7.22 19.33
C GLN A 102 -3.13 -7.80 19.39
N GLY A 103 -3.33 -9.01 18.85
CA GLY A 103 -4.63 -9.71 18.89
C GLY A 103 -5.63 -9.27 17.81
N GLN A 104 -5.21 -8.51 16.81
CA GLN A 104 -6.03 -8.15 15.65
C GLN A 104 -5.39 -8.59 14.32
N PRO A 105 -6.21 -9.03 13.34
CA PRO A 105 -5.72 -9.35 12.00
C PRO A 105 -5.10 -8.13 11.31
N ALA A 106 -3.85 -8.27 10.89
CA ALA A 106 -3.07 -7.21 10.28
C ALA A 106 -2.30 -7.71 9.05
N LEU A 107 -1.80 -6.76 8.28
CA LEU A 107 -0.98 -6.96 7.09
C LEU A 107 0.39 -6.34 7.32
N LEU A 108 1.43 -7.11 7.04
CA LEU A 108 2.82 -6.66 7.04
C LEU A 108 3.29 -6.41 5.60
N GLY A 109 3.50 -5.14 5.28
CA GLY A 109 4.24 -4.71 4.10
C GLY A 109 5.71 -4.45 4.43
N ARG A 110 6.62 -4.89 3.55
CA ARG A 110 8.06 -4.71 3.75
C ARG A 110 8.75 -4.19 2.50
N PHE A 111 9.53 -3.13 2.68
CA PHE A 111 10.53 -2.68 1.71
C PHE A 111 11.93 -2.94 2.27
N GLN A 112 12.84 -3.36 1.41
CA GLN A 112 14.23 -3.62 1.79
C GLN A 112 15.19 -2.93 0.83
N SER A 113 16.25 -2.33 1.35
CA SER A 113 17.39 -1.91 0.53
C SER A 113 18.00 -3.13 -0.17
N VAL A 114 18.36 -2.97 -1.45
CA VAL A 114 19.07 -3.98 -2.22
C VAL A 114 20.58 -3.90 -1.98
N ILE A 115 21.06 -2.73 -1.54
CA ILE A 115 22.49 -2.42 -1.43
C ILE A 115 23.01 -2.74 -0.03
N ASP A 116 22.20 -2.47 0.99
CA ASP A 116 22.56 -2.62 2.39
C ASP A 116 21.52 -3.47 3.13
N LYS A 117 21.76 -3.68 4.44
CA LYS A 117 20.91 -4.51 5.29
C LYS A 117 19.79 -3.71 5.96
N ALA A 118 19.34 -2.60 5.39
CA ALA A 118 18.20 -1.86 5.93
C ALA A 118 16.87 -2.33 5.31
N GLY A 119 15.81 -2.27 6.11
CA GLY A 119 14.43 -2.43 5.65
C GLY A 119 13.49 -1.53 6.42
N ILE A 120 12.28 -1.38 5.91
CA ILE A 120 11.18 -0.71 6.58
C ILE A 120 9.94 -1.60 6.51
N ASP A 121 9.36 -1.83 7.68
CA ASP A 121 8.14 -2.59 7.86
C ASP A 121 7.00 -1.64 8.17
N VAL A 122 5.87 -1.87 7.52
CA VAL A 122 4.62 -1.18 7.79
C VAL A 122 3.56 -2.22 8.10
N ILE A 123 2.95 -2.11 9.27
CA ILE A 123 1.87 -2.95 9.74
C ILE A 123 0.58 -2.14 9.65
N CYS A 124 -0.42 -2.67 8.97
CA CYS A 124 -1.74 -2.07 8.90
C CYS A 124 -2.85 -3.05 9.27
N GLN A 125 -3.97 -2.54 9.78
CA GLN A 125 -5.15 -3.34 10.08
C GLN A 125 -5.73 -3.87 8.77
N ARG A 126 -6.10 -5.16 8.72
CA ARG A 126 -6.39 -5.86 7.46
C ARG A 126 -7.62 -5.34 6.68
N GLU A 127 -8.67 -4.94 7.38
CA GLU A 127 -9.98 -4.57 6.84
C GLU A 127 -10.10 -3.07 6.53
N THR A 128 -9.33 -2.23 7.22
CA THR A 128 -9.36 -0.76 7.10
C THR A 128 -8.10 -0.20 6.48
N LEU A 129 -7.01 -0.99 6.41
CA LEU A 129 -5.65 -0.56 6.08
C LEU A 129 -5.11 0.57 6.96
N GLU A 130 -5.72 0.81 8.13
CA GLU A 130 -5.22 1.76 9.11
C GLU A 130 -3.79 1.40 9.53
N ILE A 131 -2.88 2.36 9.53
CA ILE A 131 -1.49 2.14 9.91
C ILE A 131 -1.41 1.92 11.42
N LEU A 132 -0.97 0.73 11.82
CA LEU A 132 -0.77 0.34 13.22
C LEU A 132 0.66 0.62 13.69
N GLN A 133 1.65 0.37 12.81
CA GLN A 133 3.06 0.60 13.13
C GLN A 133 3.89 0.80 11.86
N ILE A 134 4.91 1.66 11.95
CA ILE A 134 5.98 1.79 10.97
C ILE A 134 7.32 1.66 11.70
N GLN A 135 8.24 0.82 11.19
CA GLN A 135 9.55 0.63 11.81
C GLN A 135 10.65 0.44 10.74
N GLU A 136 11.75 1.20 10.86
CA GLU A 136 12.99 0.90 10.15
C GLU A 136 13.77 -0.18 10.92
N ASN A 137 14.26 -1.18 10.20
CA ASN A 137 14.95 -2.34 10.75
C ASN A 137 16.31 -2.53 10.07
N GLN A 138 17.31 -2.93 10.85
CA GLN A 138 18.56 -3.47 10.33
C GLN A 138 18.44 -5.00 10.31
N LEU A 139 18.45 -5.59 9.12
CA LEU A 139 18.43 -7.03 8.94
C LEU A 139 19.77 -7.61 9.37
N ASN A 140 19.79 -8.17 10.58
CA ASN A 140 20.81 -9.15 10.92
C ASN A 140 20.65 -10.32 9.93
N ALA A 141 21.75 -10.74 9.30
CA ALA A 141 21.74 -11.78 8.29
C ALA A 141 21.08 -13.05 8.86
N GLN A 142 19.82 -13.29 8.52
CA GLN A 142 19.16 -14.55 8.81
C GLN A 142 19.85 -15.61 7.94
N LYS A 143 20.57 -16.50 8.63
CA LYS A 143 21.17 -17.69 8.04
C LYS A 143 20.05 -18.47 7.34
N PRO A 144 20.20 -18.87 6.07
CA PRO A 144 19.19 -19.71 5.43
C PRO A 144 19.11 -21.02 6.24
N GLU A 145 17.92 -21.33 6.74
CA GLU A 145 17.60 -22.68 7.20
C GLU A 145 17.79 -23.61 6.01
N ARG A 146 18.68 -24.59 6.18
CA ARG A 146 18.99 -25.63 5.21
C ARG A 146 18.06 -26.81 5.40
#